data_AF-A0A848T5T1-F1
#
_entry.id   AF-A0A848T5T1-F1
#
_cell.length_a   1.000
_cell.length_b   1.000
_cell.length_c   1.000
_cell.angle_alpha   90.00
_cell.angle_beta   90.00
_cell.angle_gamma   90.00
#
_symmetry.space_group_name_H-M   'P 1'
#
loop_
_entity.id
_entity.type
_entity.pdbx_description
1 polymer ?
#
loop_
_entity_poly.entity_id
_entity_poly.type
_entity_poly.pdbx_seq_one_letter_code
_entity_poly.pdbx_strand_id
1 'polypeptide(L)'
;MTHTFRTKIEGMSCASCVRRVETALTDVAGVTAARANLATGSIEADLDGATPANVIEALSDAGYPAATETRRYTVEGLSCASCVGRLESALADVPGVTKVAVNLTDHSARIEVVTDTSQARLLDAARKAGYPISPVDDALRTSHDHRDEAISDLKRDTIIAAALVFPVFLLEMGGHVIPGLHGWIG
;
A
#
# COMPACT_ATOMS: atom_id res chain seq x y z
N MET A 1 23.42 19.38 6.99
CA MET A 1 24.19 18.13 7.17
C MET A 1 23.82 17.27 5.98
N THR A 2 24.75 17.08 5.05
CA THR A 2 24.48 16.35 3.82
C THR A 2 24.38 14.87 4.11
N HIS A 3 23.29 14.23 3.70
CA HIS A 3 23.12 12.78 3.79
C HIS A 3 22.67 12.21 2.45
N THR A 4 23.20 11.05 2.11
CA THR A 4 22.91 10.38 0.84
C THR A 4 21.71 9.45 1.01
N PHE A 5 20.70 9.63 0.18
CA PHE A 5 19.53 8.76 0.08
C PHE A 5 19.60 7.95 -1.21
N ARG A 6 19.35 6.64 -1.11
CA ARG A 6 19.36 5.72 -2.25
C ARG A 6 18.07 4.90 -2.26
N THR A 7 17.50 4.73 -3.44
CA THR A 7 16.33 3.87 -3.64
C THR A 7 16.27 3.30 -5.05
N LYS A 8 15.56 2.18 -5.23
CA LYS A 8 15.13 1.68 -6.53
C LYS A 8 13.89 2.43 -7.01
N ILE A 9 13.72 2.54 -8.32
CA ILE A 9 12.55 3.18 -8.93
C ILE A 9 11.97 2.31 -10.05
N GLU A 10 10.70 2.51 -10.34
CA GLU A 10 9.98 1.79 -11.39
C GLU A 10 9.92 2.62 -12.69
N GLY A 11 9.73 1.94 -13.83
CA GLY A 11 9.48 2.60 -15.12
C GLY A 11 10.70 3.20 -15.83
N MET A 12 11.90 3.18 -15.23
CA MET A 12 13.11 3.65 -15.90
C MET A 12 13.63 2.64 -16.93
N SER A 13 13.49 2.95 -18.22
CA SER A 13 13.83 2.01 -19.33
C SER A 13 14.77 2.58 -20.40
N CYS A 14 15.11 3.87 -20.35
CA CYS A 14 15.99 4.48 -21.35
C CYS A 14 16.80 5.67 -20.80
N ALA A 15 17.81 6.11 -21.56
CA ALA A 15 18.67 7.24 -21.18
C ALA A 15 17.94 8.59 -21.09
N SER A 16 16.81 8.78 -21.77
CA SER A 16 15.96 9.97 -21.59
C SER A 16 15.15 9.93 -20.29
N CYS A 17 14.77 8.74 -19.80
CA CYS A 17 14.14 8.61 -18.48
C CYS A 17 15.12 9.05 -17.38
N VAL A 18 16.39 8.64 -17.48
CA VAL A 18 17.47 9.04 -16.54
C VAL A 18 17.53 10.56 -16.39
N ARG A 19 17.65 11.30 -17.51
CA ARG A 19 17.71 12.77 -17.47
C ARG A 19 16.47 13.41 -16.86
N ARG A 20 15.28 12.88 -17.14
CA ARG A 20 14.02 13.39 -16.59
C ARG A 20 13.95 13.18 -15.08
N VAL A 21 14.38 12.02 -14.60
CA VAL A 21 14.48 11.71 -13.16
C VAL A 21 15.49 12.64 -12.49
N GLU A 22 16.70 12.77 -13.02
CA GLU A 22 17.73 13.63 -12.43
C GLU A 22 17.30 15.09 -12.35
N THR A 23 16.66 15.61 -13.41
CA THR A 23 16.13 16.98 -13.45
C THR A 23 15.06 17.19 -12.37
N ALA A 24 14.08 16.28 -12.30
CA ALA A 24 13.02 16.35 -11.31
C ALA A 24 13.57 16.32 -9.87
N LEU A 25 14.62 15.53 -9.62
CA LEU A 25 15.26 15.45 -8.31
C LEU A 25 16.06 16.71 -7.96
N THR A 26 16.78 17.30 -8.92
CA THR A 26 17.52 18.55 -8.69
C THR A 26 16.64 19.77 -8.48
N ASP A 27 15.38 19.72 -8.95
CA ASP A 27 14.39 20.79 -8.74
C ASP A 27 13.83 20.79 -7.30
N VAL A 28 14.05 19.72 -6.53
CA VAL A 28 13.62 19.63 -5.13
C VAL A 28 14.54 20.49 -4.25
N ALA A 29 13.95 21.44 -3.54
CA ALA A 29 14.67 22.29 -2.59
C ALA A 29 15.38 21.45 -1.52
N GLY A 30 16.70 21.63 -1.40
CA GLY A 30 17.54 20.87 -0.47
C GLY A 30 18.15 19.60 -1.08
N VAL A 31 17.93 19.30 -2.37
CA VAL A 31 18.74 18.31 -3.10
C VAL A 31 19.95 19.01 -3.71
N THR A 32 21.15 18.55 -3.37
CA THR A 32 22.42 19.16 -3.83
C THR A 32 23.03 18.42 -5.02
N ALA A 33 22.75 17.12 -5.14
CA ALA A 33 23.12 16.30 -6.29
C ALA A 33 22.12 15.14 -6.42
N ALA A 34 21.83 14.72 -7.65
CA ALA A 34 21.03 13.56 -7.94
C ALA A 34 21.63 12.79 -9.12
N ARG A 35 21.64 11.46 -9.03
CA ARG A 35 22.12 10.56 -10.08
C ARG A 35 21.17 9.39 -10.22
N ALA A 36 20.90 9.01 -11.46
CA ALA A 36 20.10 7.84 -11.78
C ALA A 36 20.95 6.78 -12.50
N ASN A 37 20.81 5.53 -12.09
CA ASN A 37 21.49 4.39 -12.68
C ASN A 37 20.47 3.47 -13.36
N LEU A 38 20.46 3.49 -14.68
CA LEU A 38 19.58 2.67 -15.51
C LEU A 38 19.87 1.17 -15.38
N ALA A 39 21.13 0.79 -15.20
CA ALA A 39 21.51 -0.63 -15.14
C ALA A 39 21.00 -1.32 -13.86
N THR A 40 20.92 -0.58 -12.76
CA THR A 40 20.41 -1.08 -11.47
C THR A 40 18.97 -0.66 -11.18
N GLY A 41 18.39 0.23 -11.99
CA GLY A 41 17.05 0.81 -11.76
C GLY A 41 16.98 1.60 -10.46
N SER A 42 18.04 2.33 -10.11
CA SER A 42 18.15 3.02 -8.81
C SER A 42 18.58 4.47 -8.94
N ILE A 43 18.27 5.27 -7.94
CA ILE A 43 18.70 6.65 -7.80
C ILE A 43 19.51 6.85 -6.53
N GLU A 44 20.34 7.87 -6.55
CA GLU A 44 21.08 8.39 -5.40
C GLU A 44 20.95 9.90 -5.37
N ALA A 45 20.56 10.46 -4.22
CA ALA A 45 20.37 11.88 -4.02
C ALA A 45 21.09 12.34 -2.75
N ASP A 46 21.86 13.42 -2.85
CA ASP A 46 22.53 14.07 -1.73
C ASP A 46 21.65 15.19 -1.18
N LEU A 47 21.18 15.01 0.06
CA LEU A 47 20.17 15.86 0.68
C LEU A 47 20.79 16.77 1.74
N ASP A 48 20.61 18.08 1.59
CA ASP A 48 20.91 19.10 2.59
C ASP A 48 19.65 19.93 2.88
N GLY A 49 18.88 19.50 3.87
CA GLY A 49 17.60 20.12 4.26
C GLY A 49 16.36 19.48 3.61
N ALA A 50 16.52 18.71 2.53
CA ALA A 50 15.47 17.86 1.99
C ALA A 50 15.29 16.57 2.82
N THR A 51 14.08 16.03 2.82
CA THR A 51 13.79 14.72 3.40
C THR A 51 13.64 13.65 2.31
N PRO A 52 13.86 12.37 2.63
CA PRO A 52 13.55 11.28 1.70
C PRO A 52 12.11 11.29 1.18
N ALA A 53 11.16 11.76 1.99
CA ALA A 53 9.77 11.90 1.56
C ALA A 53 9.62 12.89 0.39
N ASN A 54 10.33 14.02 0.42
CA ASN A 54 10.29 14.99 -0.69
C ASN A 54 10.86 14.40 -1.99
N VAL A 55 11.88 13.55 -1.89
CA VAL A 55 12.47 12.84 -3.04
C VAL A 55 11.47 11.83 -3.62
N ILE A 56 10.82 11.05 -2.75
CA ILE A 56 9.82 10.04 -3.16
C ILE A 56 8.61 10.69 -3.84
N GLU A 57 8.14 11.82 -3.29
CA GLU A 57 7.06 12.62 -3.85
C GLU A 57 7.43 13.14 -5.25
N ALA A 58 8.60 13.78 -5.40
CA ALA A 58 9.07 14.29 -6.69
C ALA A 58 9.24 13.18 -7.75
N LEU A 59 9.69 11.99 -7.33
CA LEU A 59 9.78 10.81 -8.19
C LEU A 59 8.40 10.36 -8.67
N SER A 60 7.42 10.32 -7.78
CA SER A 60 6.03 9.98 -8.10
C SER A 60 5.43 10.99 -9.09
N ASP A 61 5.62 12.29 -8.85
CA ASP A 61 5.13 13.37 -9.72
C ASP A 61 5.80 13.34 -11.11
N ALA A 62 7.06 12.93 -11.17
CA ALA A 62 7.78 12.75 -12.43
C ALA A 62 7.34 11.50 -13.21
N GLY A 63 6.53 10.62 -12.61
CA GLY A 63 6.05 9.36 -13.17
C GLY A 63 7.03 8.19 -13.04
N TYR A 64 7.96 8.26 -12.08
CA TYR A 64 8.95 7.22 -11.80
C TYR A 64 8.96 6.89 -10.31
N PRO A 65 7.87 6.30 -9.77
CA PRO A 65 7.72 6.06 -8.34
C PRO A 65 8.86 5.19 -7.80
N ALA A 66 9.23 5.41 -6.54
CA ALA A 66 10.16 4.56 -5.84
C ALA A 66 9.58 3.14 -5.71
N ALA A 67 10.41 2.12 -5.91
CA ALA A 67 10.00 0.73 -5.76
C ALA A 67 9.76 0.43 -4.28
N THR A 68 8.53 0.05 -3.94
CA THR A 68 8.11 -0.27 -2.58
C THR A 68 7.95 -1.77 -2.37
N GLU A 69 8.07 -2.19 -1.12
CA GLU A 69 7.66 -3.49 -0.66
C GLU A 69 6.77 -3.36 0.56
N THR A 70 5.78 -4.25 0.65
CA THR A 70 4.89 -4.32 1.80
C THR A 70 5.45 -5.31 2.81
N ARG A 71 5.70 -4.85 4.04
CA ARG A 71 6.12 -5.68 5.16
C ARG A 71 5.02 -5.72 6.21
N ARG A 72 4.81 -6.91 6.79
CA ARG A 72 3.83 -7.10 7.87
C ARG A 72 4.50 -7.41 9.19
N TYR A 73 3.89 -6.87 10.23
CA TYR A 73 4.34 -7.03 11.59
C TYR A 73 3.16 -7.33 12.52
N THR A 74 3.39 -8.15 13.53
CA THR A 74 2.52 -8.27 14.70
C THR A 74 2.87 -7.15 15.68
N VAL A 75 1.87 -6.53 16.29
CA VAL A 75 2.02 -5.41 17.21
C VAL A 75 1.62 -5.82 18.62
N GLU A 76 2.45 -5.47 19.59
CA GLU A 76 2.19 -5.70 21.01
C GLU A 76 1.68 -4.43 21.70
N GLY A 77 0.79 -4.59 22.70
CA GLY A 77 0.36 -3.50 23.58
C GLY A 77 -0.69 -2.54 23.00
N LEU A 78 -1.23 -2.81 21.80
CA LEU A 78 -2.36 -2.05 21.25
C LEU A 78 -3.66 -2.40 22.00
N SER A 79 -4.27 -1.41 22.66
CA SER A 79 -5.52 -1.60 23.42
C SER A 79 -6.62 -0.59 23.08
N CYS A 80 -6.33 0.41 22.24
CA CYS A 80 -7.23 1.54 22.02
C CYS A 80 -7.05 2.16 20.62
N ALA A 81 -8.11 2.78 20.08
CA ALA A 81 -8.04 3.46 18.78
C ALA A 81 -7.03 4.63 18.77
N SER A 82 -6.85 5.34 19.89
CA SER A 82 -5.82 6.40 19.99
C SER A 82 -4.39 5.85 20.08
N CYS A 83 -4.23 4.57 20.42
CA CYS A 83 -2.96 3.85 20.43
C CYS A 83 -2.50 3.55 18.99
N VAL A 84 -3.46 3.22 18.11
CA VAL A 84 -3.26 3.00 16.68
C VAL A 84 -2.64 4.23 16.02
N GLY A 85 -3.29 5.40 16.17
CA GLY A 85 -2.80 6.64 15.56
C GLY A 85 -1.39 7.03 16.03
N ARG A 86 -1.06 6.81 17.31
CA ARG A 86 0.31 7.04 17.83
C ARG A 86 1.36 6.15 17.15
N LEU A 87 1.04 4.88 16.95
CA LEU A 87 1.93 3.96 16.27
C LEU A 87 2.07 4.31 14.78
N GLU A 88 0.96 4.64 14.11
CA GLU A 88 0.97 5.04 12.70
C GLU A 88 1.83 6.28 12.48
N SER A 89 1.68 7.32 13.30
CA SER A 89 2.51 8.52 13.22
C SER A 89 3.99 8.21 13.45
N ALA A 90 4.31 7.44 14.49
CA ALA A 90 5.70 7.09 14.79
C ALA A 90 6.37 6.27 13.68
N LEU A 91 5.62 5.41 13.00
CA LEU A 91 6.13 4.63 11.86
C LEU A 91 6.22 5.48 10.58
N ALA A 92 5.26 6.39 10.35
CA ALA A 92 5.27 7.29 9.20
C ALA A 92 6.47 8.25 9.22
N ASP A 93 6.95 8.62 10.41
CA ASP A 93 8.15 9.45 10.58
C ASP A 93 9.45 8.73 10.22
N VAL A 94 9.43 7.40 10.02
CA VAL A 94 10.63 6.64 9.66
C VAL A 94 11.02 6.90 8.20
N PRO A 95 12.27 7.32 7.93
CA PRO A 95 12.73 7.55 6.56
C PRO A 95 12.62 6.30 5.69
N GLY A 96 11.86 6.41 4.59
CA GLY A 96 11.58 5.33 3.65
C GLY A 96 10.20 4.70 3.79
N VAL A 97 9.41 5.06 4.81
CA VAL A 97 8.02 4.64 4.93
C VAL A 97 7.14 5.49 4.01
N THR A 98 6.33 4.83 3.19
CA THR A 98 5.39 5.50 2.26
C THR A 98 3.95 5.38 2.75
N LYS A 99 3.60 4.26 3.38
CA LYS A 99 2.26 4.04 3.93
C LYS A 99 2.32 3.17 5.17
N VAL A 100 1.46 3.47 6.13
CA VAL A 100 1.26 2.65 7.34
C VAL A 100 -0.23 2.42 7.50
N ALA A 101 -0.60 1.17 7.77
CA ALA A 101 -1.94 0.80 8.16
C ALA A 101 -1.87 -0.16 9.35
N VAL A 102 -2.47 0.23 10.48
CA VAL A 102 -2.50 -0.59 11.68
C VAL A 102 -3.91 -1.10 11.92
N ASN A 103 -4.04 -2.41 12.12
CA ASN A 103 -5.28 -3.09 12.40
C ASN A 103 -5.31 -3.50 13.89
N LEU A 104 -6.23 -2.89 14.64
CA LEU A 104 -6.43 -3.16 16.06
C LEU A 104 -7.04 -4.54 16.32
N THR A 105 -7.93 -5.01 15.44
CA THR A 105 -8.60 -6.30 15.57
C THR A 105 -7.62 -7.46 15.44
N ASP A 106 -6.71 -7.36 14.47
CA ASP A 106 -5.72 -8.41 14.18
C ASP A 106 -4.39 -8.18 14.89
N HIS A 107 -4.25 -7.10 15.68
CA HIS A 107 -3.00 -6.64 16.28
C HIS A 107 -1.83 -6.67 15.27
N SER A 108 -2.08 -6.16 14.06
CA SER A 108 -1.12 -6.21 12.96
C SER A 108 -0.88 -4.85 12.35
N ALA A 109 0.33 -4.65 11.82
CA ALA A 109 0.72 -3.47 11.08
C ALA A 109 1.19 -3.88 9.69
N ARG A 110 0.65 -3.22 8.67
CA ARG A 110 1.12 -3.30 7.29
C ARG A 110 1.85 -2.00 6.98
N ILE A 111 3.12 -2.13 6.61
CA ILE A 111 4.00 -0.98 6.36
C ILE A 111 4.51 -1.11 4.93
N GLU A 112 4.19 -0.13 4.11
CA GLU A 112 4.76 0.00 2.77
C GLU A 112 6.03 0.84 2.88
N VAL A 113 7.16 0.23 2.52
CA VAL A 113 8.47 0.85 2.60
C VAL A 113 9.15 0.83 1.27
N VAL A 114 9.93 1.86 1.00
CA VAL A 114 10.88 1.88 -0.10
C VAL A 114 11.89 0.74 0.08
N THR A 115 12.24 0.10 -1.03
CA THR A 115 13.23 -1.00 -1.05
C THR A 115 14.51 -0.58 -0.32
N ASP A 116 15.14 -1.50 0.42
CA ASP A 116 16.33 -1.28 1.27
C ASP A 116 16.08 -0.47 2.58
N THR A 117 14.82 -0.19 2.94
CA THR A 117 14.52 0.39 4.26
C THR A 117 14.89 -0.57 5.40
N SER A 118 15.64 -0.06 6.37
CA SER A 118 16.13 -0.85 7.51
C SER A 118 14.99 -1.29 8.42
N GLN A 119 14.82 -2.59 8.58
CA GLN A 119 13.87 -3.17 9.54
C GLN A 119 14.17 -2.71 10.98
N ALA A 120 15.44 -2.59 11.35
CA ALA A 120 15.82 -2.18 12.70
C ALA A 120 15.29 -0.79 13.06
N ARG A 121 15.22 0.15 12.10
CA ARG A 121 14.64 1.48 12.34
C ARG A 121 13.15 1.43 12.64
N LEU A 122 12.41 0.57 11.92
CA LEU A 122 10.97 0.36 12.17
C LEU A 122 10.73 -0.20 13.56
N LEU A 123 11.50 -1.23 13.94
CA LEU A 123 11.43 -1.84 15.28
C LEU A 123 11.74 -0.83 16.38
N ASP A 124 12.76 0.01 16.19
CA ASP A 124 13.17 1.04 17.15
C ASP A 124 12.12 2.15 17.29
N ALA A 125 11.57 2.65 16.17
CA ALA A 125 10.51 3.65 16.18
C ALA A 125 9.26 3.16 16.91
N ALA A 126 8.83 1.93 16.63
CA ALA A 126 7.67 1.34 17.27
C ALA A 126 7.89 1.10 18.78
N ARG A 127 9.09 0.65 19.18
CA ARG A 127 9.47 0.53 20.60
C ARG A 127 9.47 1.88 21.32
N LYS A 128 9.99 2.94 20.70
CA LYS A 128 9.96 4.30 21.24
C LYS A 128 8.54 4.83 21.41
N ALA A 129 7.62 4.43 20.54
CA ALA A 129 6.20 4.73 20.68
C ALA A 129 5.48 3.88 21.74
N GLY A 130 6.14 2.87 22.32
CA GLY A 130 5.58 1.98 23.34
C GLY A 130 4.81 0.79 22.76
N TYR A 131 4.91 0.53 21.46
CA TYR A 131 4.21 -0.55 20.77
C TYR A 131 5.22 -1.40 19.99
N PRO A 132 5.90 -2.37 20.65
CA PRO A 132 6.86 -3.23 19.98
C PRO A 132 6.20 -3.99 18.82
N ILE A 133 6.91 -4.12 17.71
CA ILE A 133 6.46 -4.89 16.55
C ILE A 133 7.41 -6.04 16.25
N SER A 134 6.89 -7.14 15.71
CA SER A 134 7.66 -8.34 15.33
C SER A 134 7.31 -8.73 13.89
N PRO A 135 8.29 -9.03 13.03
CA PRO A 135 8.02 -9.39 11.64
C PRO A 135 7.15 -10.65 11.57
N VAL A 136 6.21 -10.66 10.64
CA VAL A 136 5.46 -11.86 10.28
C VAL A 136 6.15 -12.46 9.06
N ASP A 137 6.57 -13.72 9.13
CA ASP A 137 7.10 -14.44 7.96
C ASP A 137 5.96 -14.68 6.97
N ASP A 138 5.83 -13.76 6.01
CA ASP A 138 4.61 -13.59 5.22
C ASP A 138 4.72 -14.19 3.80
N ALA A 139 5.25 -15.41 3.69
CA ALA A 139 5.29 -16.12 2.42
C ALA A 139 3.89 -16.51 1.87
N LEU A 140 2.80 -16.29 2.63
CA LEU A 140 1.48 -16.88 2.33
C LEU A 140 0.25 -15.95 2.38
N ARG A 141 0.32 -14.68 2.82
CA ARG A 141 -0.92 -13.86 3.05
C ARG A 141 -1.06 -12.62 2.17
N THR A 142 -0.21 -12.44 1.16
CA THR A 142 -0.22 -11.28 0.23
C THR A 142 -1.52 -11.13 -0.57
N SER A 143 -2.40 -12.14 -0.59
CA SER A 143 -3.60 -12.15 -1.44
C SER A 143 -4.88 -11.54 -0.86
N HIS A 144 -4.96 -11.22 0.45
CA HIS A 144 -6.26 -10.88 1.06
C HIS A 144 -6.60 -9.38 1.06
N ASP A 145 -5.63 -8.49 1.27
CA ASP A 145 -5.96 -7.09 1.59
C ASP A 145 -6.44 -6.24 0.40
N HIS A 146 -5.81 -6.39 -0.77
CA HIS A 146 -6.26 -5.71 -2.00
C HIS A 146 -7.51 -6.35 -2.63
N ARG A 147 -7.89 -7.54 -2.15
CA ARG A 147 -9.09 -8.23 -2.63
C ARG A 147 -10.33 -7.71 -1.94
N ASP A 148 -10.26 -7.28 -0.68
CA ASP A 148 -11.46 -7.00 0.11
C ASP A 148 -12.23 -5.75 -0.36
N GLU A 149 -11.54 -4.66 -0.72
CA GLU A 149 -12.18 -3.45 -1.27
C GLU A 149 -12.79 -3.72 -2.66
N ALA A 150 -12.06 -4.38 -3.57
CA ALA A 150 -12.58 -4.74 -4.88
C ALA A 150 -13.74 -5.75 -4.81
N ILE A 151 -13.68 -6.71 -3.88
CA ILE A 151 -14.72 -7.73 -3.70
C ILE A 151 -16.02 -7.11 -3.15
N SER A 152 -15.97 -6.05 -2.35
CA SER A 152 -17.18 -5.44 -1.77
C SER A 152 -18.11 -4.87 -2.85
N ASP A 153 -17.55 -4.13 -3.81
CA ASP A 153 -18.33 -3.53 -4.90
C ASP A 153 -18.89 -4.61 -5.83
N LEU A 154 -18.06 -5.60 -6.19
CA LEU A 154 -18.49 -6.76 -6.97
C LEU A 154 -19.59 -7.59 -6.27
N LYS A 155 -19.53 -7.74 -4.94
CA LYS A 155 -20.57 -8.43 -4.15
C LYS A 155 -21.90 -7.67 -4.17
N ARG A 156 -21.86 -6.34 -4.02
CA ARG A 156 -23.06 -5.50 -4.04
C ARG A 156 -23.73 -5.55 -5.41
N ASP A 157 -22.97 -5.41 -6.49
CA ASP A 157 -23.50 -5.48 -7.85
C ASP A 157 -24.08 -6.87 -8.16
N THR A 158 -23.42 -7.94 -7.70
CA THR A 158 -23.93 -9.32 -7.85
C THR A 158 -25.25 -9.53 -7.09
N ILE A 159 -25.38 -9.00 -5.86
CA ILE A 159 -26.61 -9.11 -5.07
C ILE A 159 -27.75 -8.33 -5.75
N ILE A 160 -27.49 -7.13 -6.27
CA ILE A 160 -28.50 -6.32 -6.97
C ILE A 160 -28.94 -7.04 -8.25
N ALA A 161 -28.00 -7.54 -9.05
CA ALA A 161 -28.30 -8.29 -10.27
C ALA A 161 -29.12 -9.55 -9.96
N ALA A 162 -28.72 -10.32 -8.94
CA ALA A 162 -29.46 -11.50 -8.50
C ALA A 162 -30.88 -11.13 -8.06
N ALA A 163 -31.08 -10.06 -7.29
CA ALA A 163 -32.40 -9.63 -6.84
C ALA A 163 -33.32 -9.20 -8.01
N LEU A 164 -32.77 -8.64 -9.09
CA LEU A 164 -33.53 -8.26 -10.28
C LEU A 164 -33.87 -9.46 -11.18
N VAL A 165 -32.95 -10.41 -11.32
CA VAL A 165 -33.13 -11.59 -12.18
C VAL A 165 -33.94 -12.70 -11.49
N PHE A 166 -33.83 -12.81 -10.17
CA PHE A 166 -34.46 -13.90 -9.40
C PHE A 166 -35.99 -13.99 -9.56
N PRO A 167 -36.76 -12.89 -9.55
CA PRO A 167 -38.20 -12.94 -9.79
C PRO A 167 -38.56 -13.45 -11.20
N VAL A 168 -37.82 -13.02 -12.22
CA VAL A 168 -38.02 -13.45 -13.62
C VAL A 168 -37.66 -14.93 -13.76
N PHE A 169 -36.54 -15.35 -13.18
CA PHE A 169 -36.11 -16.74 -13.17
C PHE A 169 -37.12 -17.66 -12.45
N LEU A 170 -37.66 -17.23 -11.31
CA LEU A 170 -38.71 -17.97 -10.61
C LEU A 170 -40.01 -18.06 -11.41
N LEU A 171 -40.37 -17.02 -12.16
CA LEU A 171 -41.57 -17.02 -13.00
C LEU A 171 -41.41 -17.98 -14.18
N GLU A 172 -40.27 -17.92 -14.88
CA GLU A 172 -39.99 -18.74 -16.07
C GLU A 172 -39.69 -20.21 -15.73
N MET A 173 -38.83 -20.45 -14.72
CA MET A 173 -38.34 -21.79 -14.39
C MET A 173 -39.05 -22.40 -13.17
N GLY A 174 -39.64 -21.60 -12.29
CA GLY A 174 -40.38 -22.10 -11.10
C GLY A 174 -41.70 -22.79 -11.45
N GLY A 175 -42.29 -22.46 -12.60
CA GLY A 175 -43.49 -23.14 -13.11
C GLY A 175 -43.29 -24.64 -13.40
N HIS A 176 -42.05 -25.08 -13.60
CA HIS A 176 -41.71 -26.50 -13.83
C HIS A 176 -41.34 -27.25 -12.54
N VAL A 177 -41.06 -26.54 -11.44
CA VAL A 177 -40.63 -27.12 -10.17
C VAL A 177 -41.82 -27.35 -9.21
N ILE A 178 -42.95 -26.67 -9.42
CA ILE A 178 -44.18 -26.85 -8.64
C ILE A 178 -45.30 -27.37 -9.57
N PRO A 179 -45.50 -28.69 -9.70
CA PRO A 179 -46.50 -29.31 -10.59
C PRO A 179 -47.93 -29.19 -10.03
N GLY A 180 -48.31 -28.04 -9.50
CA GLY A 180 -49.60 -27.80 -8.83
C GLY A 180 -50.20 -26.41 -8.98
N LEU A 181 -49.53 -25.47 -9.67
CA LEU A 181 -50.02 -24.08 -9.80
C LEU A 181 -50.77 -23.77 -11.11
N HIS A 182 -51.22 -24.79 -11.86
CA HIS A 182 -52.02 -24.62 -13.08
C HIS A 182 -53.54 -24.76 -12.84
N GLY A 183 -53.99 -24.65 -11.58
CA GLY A 183 -55.41 -24.77 -11.20
C GLY A 183 -56.08 -23.47 -10.73
N TRP A 184 -55.36 -22.32 -10.74
CA TRP A 184 -55.85 -21.08 -10.12
C TRP A 184 -55.99 -19.88 -11.06
N ILE A 185 -55.74 -20.07 -12.35
CA ILE A 185 -56.19 -19.15 -13.40
C ILE A 185 -57.18 -19.93 -14.26
N GLY A 186 -58.42 -19.97 -13.76
CA GLY A 186 -59.61 -20.08 -14.59
C GLY A 186 -60.13 -18.68 -14.87
#